data_AF-A0A433RWS6-F1
#
_entry.id   AF-A0A433RWS6-F1
#
_cell.length_a   1.000
_cell.length_b   1.000
_cell.length_c   1.000
_cell.angle_alpha   90.00
_cell.angle_beta   90.00
_cell.angle_gamma   90.00
#
_symmetry.space_group_name_H-M   'P 1'
#
loop_
_entity.id
_entity.type
_entity.pdbx_description
1 polymer ?
#
loop_
_entity_poly.entity_id
_entity_poly.type
_entity_poly.pdbx_seq_one_letter_code
_entity_poly.pdbx_strand_id
1 'polypeptide(L)'
;MDLTQLNILLYKQPSTQDFTFPLTQVGDIPIINSNHSANVMLYIMDAKGPTADELFTIQQAAKKMPVVIALRHVEGPIDLDMTLPPNVTLTNADDVIMLEDALFEGYLRVVRAYFRAKMMLYAKKALIPYKEKVEKIWRTKNAQQQAEQFTAQFLTKDLPPILHQVAEELLLPLSPKIAFFEERPEQKLSLDTFTSNVSAFFKQLRGPIEEVEEKPGRFKTLIGKTSKKARAIVNKSSIHVADAFEHYILEQLRTNRDVADLVESYISQVKEAMLPTRARQSVNVAILGQTGVGKSSLINYLFHAPKRATGAGKPVTEQGFFEEKLVLNGIPVSLIDSWGIEQGKDQVWLADFNHFLETRGYKAAVAEWVHIAIYCISGASARVQDFDLKVIDMLREKKIHVIVALTKASLVSPQVIAELTETIHDATREDVTVIPVNSVAQKLMTGQVIEQQGLEEITAHIRVNYLEMLNERLPERIFYLANRKVAGEYRRRIEESPSSKEAVALAKQLSERFVSQDLNLLMEREVHAAMTTYASTLDVTRPARRTNRTKHVDNEWRIEALDVAFSKLEEAFRSTILMQAPPQVGRKFQKEMERYLTENRARIENETRQTIARASAAIDKEEL
;
A
#
# COMPACT_ATOMS: atom_id res chain seq x y z
N MET A 1 2.94 13.01 -23.65
CA MET A 1 3.82 12.65 -22.53
C MET A 1 4.06 11.16 -22.63
N ASP A 2 5.31 10.74 -22.63
CA ASP A 2 5.72 9.35 -22.54
C ASP A 2 5.78 8.99 -21.05
N LEU A 3 4.90 8.08 -20.62
CA LEU A 3 4.84 7.63 -19.23
C LEU A 3 5.85 6.52 -18.94
N THR A 4 6.50 5.93 -19.94
CA THR A 4 7.52 4.87 -19.75
C THR A 4 8.85 5.43 -19.21
N GLN A 5 8.93 6.76 -19.05
CA GLN A 5 10.12 7.51 -18.72
C GLN A 5 9.80 8.55 -17.64
N LEU A 6 10.72 8.75 -16.71
CA LEU A 6 10.61 9.74 -15.63
C LEU A 6 11.71 10.79 -15.79
N ASN A 7 11.35 12.07 -15.71
CA ASN A 7 12.29 13.17 -15.58
C ASN A 7 12.16 13.79 -14.19
N ILE A 8 13.31 13.94 -13.54
CA ILE A 8 13.40 14.52 -12.21
C ILE A 8 13.96 15.92 -12.33
N LEU A 9 13.13 16.91 -12.02
CA LEU A 9 13.55 18.29 -11.92
C LEU A 9 14.17 18.50 -10.54
N LEU A 10 15.48 18.29 -10.46
CA LEU A 10 16.25 18.39 -9.23
C LEU A 10 16.56 19.86 -8.89
N TYR A 11 16.10 20.28 -7.71
CA TYR A 11 16.43 21.56 -7.09
C TYR A 11 17.11 21.30 -5.76
N LYS A 12 18.16 22.07 -5.45
CA LYS A 12 18.93 21.95 -4.22
C LYS A 12 18.96 23.30 -3.52
N GLN A 13 18.76 23.29 -2.21
CA GLN A 13 19.06 24.44 -1.36
C GLN A 13 20.58 24.74 -1.41
N PRO A 14 21.02 26.00 -1.25
CA PRO A 14 22.45 26.33 -1.28
C PRO A 14 23.31 25.53 -0.28
N SER A 15 22.73 25.14 0.86
CA SER A 15 23.41 24.33 1.88
C SER A 15 23.54 22.85 1.53
N THR A 16 22.82 22.36 0.50
CA THR A 16 22.80 20.95 0.11
C THR A 16 23.38 20.72 -1.30
N GLN A 17 24.25 21.61 -1.79
CA GLN A 17 24.81 21.51 -3.14
C GLN A 17 25.59 20.22 -3.40
N ASP A 18 26.22 19.68 -2.35
CA ASP A 18 26.98 18.43 -2.30
C ASP A 18 26.13 17.17 -2.53
N PHE A 19 24.79 17.26 -2.43
CA PHE A 19 23.91 16.12 -2.66
C PHE A 19 24.10 15.54 -4.08
N THR A 20 24.36 14.25 -4.18
CA THR A 20 24.44 13.56 -5.47
C THR A 20 23.23 12.66 -5.62
N PHE A 21 22.47 12.82 -6.71
CA PHE A 21 21.27 12.04 -6.92
C PHE A 21 21.62 10.57 -7.18
N PRO A 22 21.17 9.61 -6.34
CA PRO A 22 21.74 8.27 -6.31
C PRO A 22 21.07 7.27 -7.26
N LEU A 23 19.99 7.66 -7.95
CA LEU A 23 19.15 6.76 -8.74
C LEU A 23 19.34 7.00 -10.24
N THR A 24 19.34 5.92 -11.01
CA THR A 24 19.29 5.93 -12.49
C THR A 24 17.92 5.53 -13.04
N GLN A 25 17.07 4.95 -12.18
CA GLN A 25 15.69 4.56 -12.44
C GLN A 25 14.89 4.64 -11.13
N VAL A 26 13.56 4.76 -11.22
CA VAL A 26 12.65 4.62 -10.08
C VAL A 26 11.81 3.38 -10.35
N GLY A 27 12.06 2.33 -9.58
CA GLY A 27 11.59 0.99 -9.92
C GLY A 27 12.09 0.52 -11.27
N ASP A 28 11.17 0.14 -12.18
CA ASP A 28 11.52 -0.26 -13.54
C ASP A 28 11.49 0.94 -14.54
N ILE A 29 11.26 2.16 -14.04
CA ILE A 29 11.09 3.36 -14.88
C ILE A 29 12.43 4.10 -15.00
N PRO A 30 13.04 4.17 -16.20
CA PRO A 30 14.30 4.88 -16.40
C PRO A 30 14.14 6.37 -16.13
N ILE A 31 15.14 6.94 -15.44
CA ILE A 31 15.24 8.38 -15.24
C ILE A 31 16.01 8.98 -16.42
N ILE A 32 15.36 9.86 -17.18
CA ILE A 32 15.96 10.52 -18.33
C ILE A 32 15.67 12.01 -18.31
N ASN A 33 16.54 12.80 -18.94
CA ASN A 33 16.30 14.23 -19.12
C ASN A 33 15.52 14.46 -20.42
N SER A 34 14.19 14.53 -20.33
CA SER A 34 13.31 14.74 -21.49
C SER A 34 12.08 15.58 -21.13
N ASN A 35 11.84 16.64 -21.90
CA ASN A 35 10.64 17.47 -21.78
C ASN A 35 9.34 16.74 -22.13
N HIS A 36 9.42 15.55 -22.72
CA HIS A 36 8.26 14.75 -23.12
C HIS A 36 7.90 13.65 -22.13
N SER A 37 8.70 13.46 -21.07
CA SER A 37 8.52 12.40 -20.06
C SER A 37 7.66 12.85 -18.87
N ALA A 38 7.32 11.92 -17.97
CA ALA A 38 6.62 12.25 -16.72
C ALA A 38 7.54 13.11 -15.83
N ASN A 39 7.07 14.27 -15.36
CA ASN A 39 7.90 15.19 -14.57
C ASN A 39 7.54 15.12 -13.09
N VAL A 40 8.56 14.90 -12.25
CA VAL A 40 8.47 15.04 -10.79
C VAL A 40 9.54 16.04 -10.36
N MET A 41 9.17 17.01 -9.53
CA MET A 41 10.13 17.91 -8.92
C MET A 41 10.70 17.25 -7.66
N LEU A 42 12.03 17.21 -7.55
CA LEU A 42 12.73 16.80 -6.34
C LEU A 42 13.43 18.01 -5.74
N TYR A 43 13.00 18.43 -4.55
CA TYR A 43 13.54 19.58 -3.83
C TYR A 43 14.33 19.09 -2.61
N ILE A 44 15.66 19.22 -2.68
CA ILE A 44 16.58 18.81 -1.61
C ILE A 44 16.85 19.99 -0.70
N MET A 45 16.73 19.78 0.61
CA MET A 45 16.93 20.82 1.60
C MET A 45 17.34 20.27 2.96
N ASP A 46 17.80 21.14 3.85
CA ASP A 46 18.08 20.77 5.23
C ASP A 46 16.83 20.79 6.11
N ALA A 47 16.91 20.13 7.27
CA ALA A 47 15.87 20.13 8.31
C ALA A 47 15.47 21.52 8.85
N LYS A 48 16.21 22.58 8.49
CA LYS A 48 15.89 23.98 8.85
C LYS A 48 14.65 24.53 8.14
N GLY A 49 14.14 23.83 7.12
CA GLY A 49 12.94 24.21 6.39
C GLY A 49 13.17 25.29 5.32
N PRO A 50 12.15 25.58 4.50
CA PRO A 50 12.31 26.43 3.32
C PRO A 50 12.24 27.91 3.72
N THR A 51 13.00 28.75 3.05
CA THR A 51 12.81 30.21 3.09
C THR A 51 11.44 30.57 2.49
N ALA A 52 10.96 31.79 2.74
CA ALA A 52 9.67 32.24 2.21
C ALA A 52 9.60 32.18 0.66
N ASP A 53 10.70 32.52 -0.02
CA ASP A 53 10.80 32.48 -1.48
C ASP A 53 10.85 31.04 -2.01
N GLU A 54 11.54 30.14 -1.31
CA GLU A 54 11.57 28.71 -1.62
C GLU A 54 10.19 28.07 -1.43
N LEU A 55 9.50 28.41 -0.34
CA LEU A 55 8.14 27.95 -0.07
C LEU A 55 7.17 28.42 -1.16
N PHE A 56 7.27 29.68 -1.60
CA PHE A 56 6.47 30.18 -2.71
C PHE A 56 6.75 29.39 -3.99
N THR A 57 8.02 29.10 -4.29
CA THR A 57 8.43 28.32 -5.46
C THR A 57 7.87 26.90 -5.42
N ILE A 58 8.00 26.21 -4.28
CA ILE A 58 7.44 24.87 -4.02
C ILE A 58 5.92 24.89 -4.23
N GLN A 59 5.22 25.89 -3.70
CA GLN A 59 3.77 26.02 -3.85
C GLN A 59 3.34 26.25 -5.31
N GLN A 60 4.08 27.04 -6.09
CA GLN A 60 3.77 27.23 -7.51
C GLN A 60 4.07 25.96 -8.33
N ALA A 61 5.12 25.23 -7.98
CA ALA A 61 5.44 23.95 -8.61
C ALA A 61 4.38 22.88 -8.30
N ALA A 62 3.95 22.77 -7.04
CA ALA A 62 2.94 21.81 -6.59
C ALA A 62 1.56 21.99 -7.27
N LYS A 63 1.28 23.17 -7.83
CA LYS A 63 0.07 23.40 -8.66
C LYS A 63 0.15 22.75 -10.03
N LYS A 64 1.36 22.47 -10.53
CA LYS A 64 1.62 22.01 -11.91
C LYS A 64 2.11 20.57 -11.97
N MET A 65 2.84 20.11 -10.96
CA MET A 65 3.44 18.78 -10.92
C MET A 65 3.59 18.27 -9.48
N PRO A 66 3.78 16.96 -9.28
CA PRO A 66 4.15 16.40 -7.99
C PRO A 66 5.51 16.93 -7.53
N VAL A 67 5.59 17.28 -6.24
CA VAL A 67 6.81 17.78 -5.61
C VAL A 67 7.18 16.83 -4.48
N VAL A 68 8.38 16.25 -4.56
CA VAL A 68 9.01 15.50 -3.48
C VAL A 68 9.99 16.44 -2.80
N ILE A 69 9.73 16.76 -1.53
CA ILE A 69 10.66 17.48 -0.68
C ILE A 69 11.47 16.41 0.05
N ALA A 70 12.79 16.44 -0.08
CA ALA A 70 13.67 15.48 0.57
C ALA A 70 14.59 16.21 1.55
N LEU A 71 14.49 15.85 2.84
CA LEU A 71 15.29 16.45 3.91
C LEU A 71 16.62 15.73 4.08
N ARG A 72 17.70 16.48 4.15
CA ARG A 72 19.04 15.99 4.49
C ARG A 72 19.34 16.16 5.97
N HIS A 73 20.25 15.32 6.44
CA HIS A 73 20.76 15.26 7.80
C HIS A 73 19.66 14.99 8.82
N VAL A 74 18.72 14.11 8.45
CA VAL A 74 17.64 13.64 9.32
C VAL A 74 17.78 12.15 9.53
N GLU A 75 17.65 11.68 10.76
CA GLU A 75 17.65 10.25 11.09
C GLU A 75 16.24 9.68 11.01
N GLY A 76 16.05 8.62 10.23
CA GLY A 76 14.80 7.87 10.17
C GLY A 76 13.67 8.52 9.35
N PRO A 77 12.45 7.96 9.44
CA PRO A 77 11.28 8.46 8.71
C PRO A 77 10.83 9.81 9.27
N ILE A 78 10.40 10.70 8.37
CA ILE A 78 9.93 12.02 8.76
C ILE A 78 8.45 11.95 9.10
N ASP A 79 8.14 12.09 10.39
CA ASP A 79 6.77 12.25 10.87
C ASP A 79 6.44 13.73 10.99
N LEU A 80 5.41 14.17 10.26
CA LEU A 80 4.93 15.54 10.30
C LEU A 80 3.55 15.58 10.94
N ASP A 81 3.42 16.37 12.00
CA ASP A 81 2.14 16.72 12.58
C ASP A 81 1.43 17.84 11.79
N MET A 82 1.35 17.66 10.46
CA MET A 82 0.63 18.56 9.56
C MET A 82 0.20 17.87 8.26
N THR A 83 -0.89 18.35 7.68
CA THR A 83 -1.40 17.85 6.40
C THR A 83 -0.68 18.54 5.25
N LEU A 84 0.13 17.78 4.50
CA LEU A 84 0.79 18.29 3.29
C LEU A 84 -0.24 18.52 2.17
N PRO A 85 0.01 19.49 1.27
CA PRO A 85 -0.77 19.61 0.05
C PRO A 85 -0.78 18.28 -0.74
N PRO A 86 -1.86 17.94 -1.46
CA PRO A 86 -2.04 16.62 -2.07
C PRO A 86 -0.99 16.25 -3.13
N ASN A 87 -0.31 17.24 -3.71
CA ASN A 87 0.76 17.02 -4.68
C ASN A 87 2.17 17.06 -4.06
N VAL A 88 2.28 17.24 -2.75
CA VAL A 88 3.55 17.32 -2.04
C VAL A 88 3.77 16.03 -1.25
N THR A 89 4.99 15.50 -1.31
CA THR A 89 5.44 14.37 -0.49
C THR A 89 6.71 14.80 0.23
N LEU A 90 6.85 14.44 1.50
CA LEU A 90 8.09 14.64 2.25
C LEU A 90 8.80 13.30 2.41
N THR A 91 10.13 13.29 2.27
CA THR A 91 10.94 12.08 2.42
C THR A 91 12.32 12.40 2.97
N ASN A 92 13.03 11.37 3.43
CA ASN A 92 14.42 11.49 3.84
C ASN A 92 15.32 11.38 2.59
N ALA A 93 16.17 12.37 2.35
CA ALA A 93 17.07 12.41 1.20
C ALA A 93 18.27 11.48 1.35
N ASP A 94 18.68 11.20 2.59
CA ASP A 94 19.84 10.35 2.89
C ASP A 94 19.45 8.85 2.93
N ASP A 95 18.15 8.55 3.01
CA ASP A 95 17.59 7.22 2.83
C ASP A 95 17.17 7.01 1.37
N VAL A 96 18.02 6.27 0.63
CA VAL A 96 17.80 6.00 -0.81
C VAL A 96 16.48 5.26 -1.06
N ILE A 97 16.01 4.44 -0.11
CA ILE A 97 14.78 3.65 -0.25
C ILE A 97 13.57 4.56 -0.11
N MET A 98 13.51 5.37 0.95
CA MET A 98 12.42 6.33 1.15
C MET A 98 12.38 7.38 0.03
N LEU A 99 13.54 7.75 -0.50
CA LEU A 99 13.63 8.65 -1.64
C LEU A 99 13.05 8.02 -2.91
N GLU A 100 13.38 6.76 -3.21
CA GLU A 100 12.83 6.03 -4.35
C GLU A 100 11.30 5.86 -4.25
N ASP A 101 10.78 5.50 -3.08
CA ASP A 101 9.34 5.33 -2.84
C ASP A 101 8.57 6.65 -3.01
N ALA A 102 9.10 7.75 -2.47
CA ALA A 102 8.48 9.06 -2.59
C ALA A 102 8.46 9.55 -4.05
N LEU A 103 9.52 9.26 -4.81
CA LEU A 103 9.58 9.56 -6.24
C LEU A 103 8.61 8.69 -7.05
N PHE A 104 8.46 7.41 -6.69
CA PHE A 104 7.51 6.51 -7.32
C PHE A 104 6.07 6.95 -7.09
N GLU A 105 5.72 7.34 -5.86
CA GLU A 105 4.41 7.93 -5.55
C GLU A 105 4.18 9.26 -6.29
N GLY A 106 5.23 10.08 -6.41
CA GLY A 106 5.23 11.26 -7.26
C GLY A 106 4.90 10.93 -8.72
N TYR A 107 5.56 9.92 -9.29
CA TYR A 107 5.31 9.44 -10.65
C TYR A 107 3.87 8.94 -10.82
N LEU A 108 3.34 8.12 -9.90
CA LEU A 108 1.97 7.62 -9.97
C LEU A 108 0.92 8.75 -9.94
N ARG A 109 1.21 9.88 -9.26
CA ARG A 109 0.37 11.08 -9.33
C ARG A 109 0.36 11.69 -10.73
N VAL A 110 1.50 11.69 -11.45
CA VAL A 110 1.56 12.11 -12.86
C VAL A 110 0.70 11.20 -13.73
N VAL A 111 0.86 9.87 -13.59
CA VAL A 111 0.07 8.87 -14.34
C VAL A 111 -1.42 9.08 -14.10
N ARG A 112 -1.86 9.21 -12.84
CA ARG A 112 -3.26 9.45 -12.46
C ARG A 112 -3.80 10.76 -13.07
N ALA A 113 -3.03 11.85 -13.00
CA ALA A 113 -3.43 13.14 -13.55
C ALA A 113 -3.55 13.10 -15.08
N TYR A 114 -2.59 12.46 -15.76
CA TYR A 114 -2.57 12.35 -17.22
C TYR A 114 -3.68 11.43 -17.74
N PHE A 115 -3.93 10.31 -17.05
CA PHE A 115 -5.05 9.42 -17.33
C PHE A 115 -6.38 10.17 -17.25
N ARG A 116 -6.62 10.89 -16.15
CA ARG A 116 -7.84 11.71 -15.98
C ARG A 116 -7.97 12.77 -17.08
N ALA A 117 -6.88 13.46 -17.42
CA ALA A 117 -6.91 14.47 -18.49
C ALA A 117 -7.27 13.88 -19.85
N LYS A 118 -6.71 12.72 -20.20
CA LYS A 118 -7.00 12.00 -21.46
C LYS A 118 -8.42 11.44 -21.50
N MET A 119 -8.89 10.86 -20.41
CA MET A 119 -10.28 10.44 -20.23
C MET A 119 -11.24 11.62 -20.48
N MET A 120 -11.00 12.76 -19.82
CA MET A 120 -11.83 13.96 -19.98
C MET A 120 -11.83 14.49 -21.42
N LEU A 121 -10.69 14.43 -22.11
CA LEU A 121 -10.59 14.84 -23.51
C LEU A 121 -11.44 13.93 -24.43
N TYR A 122 -11.42 12.62 -24.20
CA TYR A 122 -12.14 11.66 -25.04
C TYR A 122 -13.65 11.71 -24.72
N ALA A 123 -14.00 11.82 -23.44
CA ALA A 123 -15.37 12.06 -22.98
C ALA A 123 -15.96 13.33 -23.61
N LYS A 124 -15.20 14.45 -23.64
CA LYS A 124 -15.63 15.69 -24.28
C LYS A 124 -15.93 15.52 -25.77
N LYS A 125 -15.10 14.77 -26.50
CA LYS A 125 -15.34 14.48 -27.92
C LYS A 125 -16.60 13.62 -28.12
N ALA A 126 -16.78 12.59 -27.29
CA ALA A 126 -17.92 11.70 -27.36
C ALA A 126 -19.25 12.38 -26.93
N LEU A 127 -19.19 13.50 -26.20
CA LEU A 127 -20.37 14.29 -25.84
C LEU A 127 -20.90 15.18 -26.98
N ILE A 128 -20.14 15.42 -28.05
CA ILE A 128 -20.55 16.32 -29.15
C ILE A 128 -21.91 15.92 -29.77
N PRO A 129 -22.17 14.64 -30.13
CA PRO A 129 -23.45 14.25 -30.70
C PRO A 129 -24.61 14.42 -29.70
N TYR A 130 -24.36 14.26 -28.41
CA TYR A 130 -25.37 14.47 -27.37
C TYR A 130 -25.69 15.95 -27.17
N LYS A 131 -24.67 16.80 -27.22
CA LYS A 131 -24.81 18.25 -27.22
C LYS A 131 -25.69 18.74 -28.35
N GLU A 132 -25.45 18.29 -29.58
CA GLU A 132 -26.27 18.63 -30.75
C GLU A 132 -27.72 18.14 -30.62
N LYS A 133 -27.93 16.95 -30.03
CA LYS A 133 -29.28 16.45 -29.75
C LYS A 133 -30.00 17.33 -28.73
N VAL A 134 -29.35 17.67 -27.60
CA VAL A 134 -29.89 18.55 -26.54
C VAL A 134 -30.26 19.92 -27.11
N GLU A 135 -29.42 20.49 -27.97
CA GLU A 135 -29.67 21.76 -28.63
C GLU A 135 -30.99 21.74 -29.43
N LYS A 136 -31.23 20.67 -30.19
CA LYS A 136 -32.43 20.50 -31.03
C LYS A 136 -33.71 20.29 -30.20
N ILE A 137 -33.62 19.60 -29.08
CA ILE A 137 -34.79 19.22 -28.28
C ILE A 137 -35.16 20.22 -27.19
N TRP A 138 -34.29 21.19 -26.86
CA TRP A 138 -34.44 22.07 -25.69
C TRP A 138 -35.81 22.74 -25.55
N ARG A 139 -36.41 23.15 -26.68
CA ARG A 139 -37.71 23.84 -26.73
C ARG A 139 -38.93 22.89 -26.66
N THR A 140 -38.70 21.58 -26.53
CA THR A 140 -39.77 20.59 -26.45
C THR A 140 -40.24 20.37 -25.02
N LYS A 141 -41.50 19.93 -24.86
CA LYS A 141 -42.08 19.59 -23.54
C LYS A 141 -41.26 18.51 -22.81
N ASN A 142 -40.67 17.58 -23.55
CA ASN A 142 -39.94 16.41 -23.02
C ASN A 142 -38.42 16.59 -22.96
N ALA A 143 -37.88 17.81 -23.18
CA ALA A 143 -36.44 18.02 -23.30
C ALA A 143 -35.64 17.54 -22.07
N GLN A 144 -36.21 17.67 -20.87
CA GLN A 144 -35.61 17.21 -19.62
C GLN A 144 -35.45 15.68 -19.59
N GLN A 145 -36.55 14.95 -19.82
CA GLN A 145 -36.55 13.48 -19.81
C GLN A 145 -35.60 12.92 -20.89
N GLN A 146 -35.57 13.55 -22.06
CA GLN A 146 -34.68 13.14 -23.15
C GLN A 146 -33.20 13.45 -22.84
N ALA A 147 -32.91 14.56 -22.16
CA ALA A 147 -31.54 14.86 -21.72
C ALA A 147 -31.05 13.90 -20.64
N GLU A 148 -31.93 13.50 -19.70
CA GLU A 148 -31.63 12.46 -18.71
C GLU A 148 -31.34 11.11 -19.40
N GLN A 149 -32.10 10.74 -20.43
CA GLN A 149 -31.85 9.55 -21.25
C GLN A 149 -30.49 9.63 -21.98
N PHE A 150 -30.14 10.79 -22.53
CA PHE A 150 -28.84 11.00 -23.17
C PHE A 150 -27.68 10.89 -22.20
N THR A 151 -27.81 11.44 -20.99
CA THR A 151 -26.78 11.26 -19.95
C THR A 151 -26.64 9.80 -19.57
N ALA A 152 -27.75 9.08 -19.33
CA ALA A 152 -27.70 7.66 -19.02
C ALA A 152 -27.07 6.83 -20.15
N GLN A 153 -27.40 7.16 -21.41
CA GLN A 153 -26.82 6.53 -22.59
C GLN A 153 -25.30 6.74 -22.66
N PHE A 154 -24.84 7.99 -22.49
CA PHE A 154 -23.42 8.32 -22.52
C PHE A 154 -22.65 7.57 -21.42
N LEU A 155 -23.15 7.58 -20.18
CA LEU A 155 -22.47 6.95 -19.04
C LEU A 155 -22.40 5.42 -19.15
N THR A 156 -23.40 4.79 -19.77
CA THR A 156 -23.47 3.32 -19.85
C THR A 156 -22.85 2.74 -21.11
N LYS A 157 -22.90 3.47 -22.23
CA LYS A 157 -22.48 2.95 -23.53
C LYS A 157 -21.16 3.54 -24.01
N ASP A 158 -20.93 4.83 -23.78
CA ASP A 158 -19.80 5.53 -24.39
C ASP A 158 -18.64 5.74 -23.41
N LEU A 159 -18.91 5.97 -22.12
CA LEU A 159 -17.87 6.19 -21.12
C LEU A 159 -16.98 4.94 -20.86
N PRO A 160 -17.52 3.72 -20.71
CA PRO A 160 -16.69 2.52 -20.50
C PRO A 160 -15.66 2.24 -21.61
N PRO A 161 -16.02 2.24 -22.92
CA PRO A 161 -15.03 2.02 -23.97
C PRO A 161 -14.00 3.15 -24.05
N ILE A 162 -14.36 4.39 -23.69
CA ILE A 162 -13.40 5.50 -23.58
C ILE A 162 -12.37 5.22 -22.48
N LEU A 163 -12.80 4.76 -21.31
CA LEU A 163 -11.90 4.42 -20.20
C LEU A 163 -10.95 3.28 -20.59
N HIS A 164 -11.49 2.24 -21.25
CA HIS A 164 -10.70 1.12 -21.74
C HIS A 164 -9.65 1.56 -22.76
N GLN A 165 -10.05 2.34 -23.78
CA GLN A 165 -9.13 2.87 -24.78
C GLN A 165 -8.02 3.72 -24.15
N VAL A 166 -8.36 4.59 -23.21
CA VAL A 166 -7.36 5.44 -22.52
C VAL A 166 -6.41 4.60 -21.68
N ALA A 167 -6.89 3.54 -21.03
CA ALA A 167 -6.05 2.60 -20.29
C ALA A 167 -5.11 1.81 -21.22
N GLU A 168 -5.62 1.31 -22.33
CA GLU A 168 -4.83 0.59 -23.33
C GLU A 168 -3.72 1.49 -23.92
N GLU A 169 -4.05 2.72 -24.30
CA GLU A 169 -3.06 3.65 -24.88
C GLU A 169 -1.98 4.08 -23.87
N LEU A 170 -2.34 4.29 -22.59
CA LEU A 170 -1.45 4.93 -21.62
C LEU A 170 -0.81 3.98 -20.62
N LEU A 171 -1.51 2.92 -20.22
CA LEU A 171 -1.10 2.05 -19.13
C LEU A 171 -0.53 0.74 -19.65
N LEU A 172 -0.99 0.23 -20.80
CA LEU A 172 -0.42 -0.99 -21.40
C LEU A 172 1.10 -0.91 -21.65
N PRO A 173 1.68 0.22 -22.12
CA PRO A 173 3.13 0.35 -22.28
C PRO A 173 3.89 0.27 -20.95
N LEU A 174 3.22 0.54 -19.83
CA LEU A 174 3.78 0.51 -18.49
C LEU A 174 3.82 -0.92 -17.91
N SER A 175 2.89 -1.79 -18.32
CA SER A 175 2.98 -3.22 -18.02
C SER A 175 2.15 -4.07 -18.99
N PRO A 176 2.75 -5.10 -19.61
CA PRO A 176 2.02 -6.07 -20.46
C PRO A 176 0.91 -6.84 -19.71
N LYS A 177 0.97 -6.91 -18.36
CA LYS A 177 -0.07 -7.56 -17.53
C LYS A 177 -1.43 -6.83 -17.58
N ILE A 178 -1.43 -5.58 -18.08
CA ILE A 178 -2.62 -4.73 -18.27
C ILE A 178 -3.41 -5.13 -19.54
N ALA A 179 -2.84 -5.98 -20.41
CA ALA A 179 -3.45 -6.43 -21.68
C ALA A 179 -4.77 -7.20 -21.54
N PHE A 180 -5.21 -7.53 -20.32
CA PHE A 180 -6.35 -8.40 -20.05
C PHE A 180 -7.39 -7.71 -19.16
N PHE A 181 -7.78 -6.50 -19.54
CA PHE A 181 -8.98 -5.84 -19.01
C PHE A 181 -10.23 -6.52 -19.58
N GLU A 182 -10.65 -7.65 -19.00
CA GLU A 182 -12.01 -8.16 -19.21
C GLU A 182 -12.99 -7.28 -18.41
N GLU A 183 -14.11 -6.88 -19.04
CA GLU A 183 -15.20 -6.16 -18.39
C GLU A 183 -15.68 -6.94 -17.15
N ARG A 184 -15.33 -6.47 -15.95
CA ARG A 184 -15.85 -7.05 -14.71
C ARG A 184 -17.26 -6.49 -14.45
N PRO A 185 -18.26 -7.33 -14.14
CA PRO A 185 -19.65 -6.89 -13.92
C PRO A 185 -19.81 -5.91 -12.73
N GLU A 186 -18.83 -5.89 -11.83
CA GLU A 186 -18.74 -5.03 -10.65
C GLU A 186 -18.30 -3.58 -10.95
N GLN A 187 -17.83 -3.29 -12.17
CA GLN A 187 -17.42 -1.94 -12.61
C GLN A 187 -18.57 -1.07 -13.11
N LYS A 188 -19.83 -1.46 -12.86
CA LYS A 188 -21.01 -0.68 -13.24
C LYS A 188 -21.09 0.59 -12.40
N LEU A 189 -20.86 1.74 -13.04
CA LEU A 189 -21.17 3.04 -12.45
C LEU A 189 -22.65 3.08 -12.02
N SER A 190 -22.89 3.49 -10.77
CA SER A 190 -24.24 3.72 -10.29
C SER A 190 -24.88 4.89 -11.03
N LEU A 191 -25.92 4.60 -11.81
CA LEU A 191 -26.64 5.57 -12.64
C LEU A 191 -27.50 6.54 -11.81
N ASP A 192 -27.93 6.13 -10.63
CA ASP A 192 -28.95 6.84 -9.85
C ASP A 192 -28.43 8.19 -9.31
N THR A 193 -27.15 8.25 -8.95
CA THR A 193 -26.50 9.49 -8.46
C THR A 193 -26.28 10.50 -9.59
N PHE A 194 -25.99 10.03 -10.81
CA PHE A 194 -25.76 10.91 -11.96
C PHE A 194 -27.06 11.46 -12.55
N THR A 195 -28.09 10.62 -12.68
CA THR A 195 -29.36 10.97 -13.33
C THR A 195 -30.22 11.91 -12.47
N SER A 196 -30.24 11.73 -11.15
CA SER A 196 -30.95 12.60 -10.21
C SER A 196 -30.45 14.06 -10.24
N ASN A 197 -29.15 14.26 -10.39
CA ASN A 197 -28.53 15.59 -10.45
C ASN A 197 -28.77 16.31 -11.80
N VAL A 198 -28.93 15.57 -12.91
CA VAL A 198 -29.34 16.14 -14.22
C VAL A 198 -30.75 16.75 -14.11
N SER A 199 -31.66 16.03 -13.44
CA SER A 199 -33.03 16.51 -13.22
C SER A 199 -33.06 17.84 -12.44
N ALA A 200 -32.21 17.96 -11.42
CA ALA A 200 -32.08 19.19 -10.64
C ALA A 200 -31.52 20.36 -11.49
N PHE A 201 -30.52 20.10 -12.33
CA PHE A 201 -29.96 21.09 -13.27
C PHE A 201 -31.03 21.61 -14.26
N PHE A 202 -31.82 20.72 -14.87
CA PHE A 202 -32.88 21.11 -15.81
C PHE A 202 -34.03 21.86 -15.11
N LYS A 203 -34.37 21.49 -13.86
CA LYS A 203 -35.35 22.23 -13.03
C LYS A 203 -34.86 23.65 -12.71
N GLN A 204 -33.58 23.82 -12.38
CA GLN A 204 -32.98 25.14 -12.14
C GLN A 204 -32.96 26.02 -13.40
N LEU A 205 -32.79 25.43 -14.58
CA LEU A 205 -32.87 26.16 -15.85
C LEU A 205 -34.32 26.56 -16.25
N ARG A 206 -35.35 25.93 -15.66
CA ARG A 206 -36.79 26.10 -16.01
C ARG A 206 -37.67 26.78 -14.93
N GLY A 207 -37.11 27.33 -13.84
CA GLY A 207 -37.89 27.85 -12.69
C GLY A 207 -39.00 28.89 -13.00
N PRO A 208 -40.00 29.07 -12.09
CA PRO A 208 -41.34 29.60 -12.41
C PRO A 208 -41.39 31.12 -12.69
N ILE A 209 -42.38 31.51 -13.51
CA ILE A 209 -42.84 32.88 -13.74
C ILE A 209 -43.88 33.20 -12.65
N GLU A 210 -43.58 34.10 -11.72
CA GLU A 210 -44.62 34.67 -10.84
C GLU A 210 -45.43 35.70 -11.63
N GLU A 211 -46.73 35.42 -11.84
CA GLU A 211 -47.71 36.41 -12.24
C GLU A 211 -47.98 37.34 -11.05
N VAL A 212 -47.51 38.59 -11.14
CA VAL A 212 -47.85 39.63 -10.16
C VAL A 212 -49.20 40.21 -10.57
N GLU A 213 -50.27 39.88 -9.82
CA GLU A 213 -51.54 40.62 -9.89
C GLU A 213 -51.30 42.09 -9.52
N GLU A 214 -51.57 43.00 -10.46
CA GLU A 214 -51.54 44.44 -10.23
C GLU A 214 -52.70 44.86 -9.30
N LYS A 215 -52.38 45.32 -8.09
CA LYS A 215 -53.26 46.21 -7.32
C LYS A 215 -52.81 47.67 -7.47
N PRO A 216 -53.71 48.62 -7.73
CA PRO A 216 -53.34 50.01 -8.02
C PRO A 216 -53.09 50.78 -6.72
N GLY A 217 -51.84 51.19 -6.46
CA GLY A 217 -51.54 51.97 -5.25
C GLY A 217 -50.11 52.51 -5.20
N ARG A 218 -49.99 53.81 -5.51
CA ARG A 218 -48.82 54.71 -5.39
C ARG A 218 -47.64 54.23 -4.51
N PHE A 219 -46.55 53.78 -5.16
CA PHE A 219 -45.16 54.09 -4.79
C PHE A 219 -44.27 53.94 -6.03
N LYS A 220 -44.34 54.93 -6.92
CA LYS A 220 -43.37 55.13 -8.02
C LYS A 220 -42.11 55.75 -7.43
N THR A 221 -41.13 54.92 -7.07
CA THR A 221 -39.67 55.16 -7.16
C THR A 221 -38.94 54.09 -6.35
N LEU A 222 -38.72 52.91 -6.96
CA LEU A 222 -37.53 52.06 -6.78
C LEU A 222 -37.64 50.70 -7.51
N ILE A 223 -38.67 50.45 -8.32
CA ILE A 223 -38.81 49.20 -9.08
C ILE A 223 -38.44 49.47 -10.55
N GLY A 224 -37.14 49.60 -10.79
CA GLY A 224 -36.57 49.78 -12.14
C GLY A 224 -35.42 48.83 -12.48
N LYS A 225 -35.03 47.92 -11.56
CA LYS A 225 -33.85 47.04 -11.74
C LYS A 225 -34.10 45.55 -11.49
N THR A 226 -35.33 45.14 -11.19
CA THR A 226 -35.66 43.73 -10.89
C THR A 226 -36.49 43.01 -11.97
N SER A 227 -36.79 43.63 -13.11
CA SER A 227 -37.46 42.95 -14.26
C SER A 227 -36.52 42.53 -15.41
N LYS A 228 -35.20 42.74 -15.29
CA LYS A 228 -34.22 42.22 -16.27
C LYS A 228 -33.78 40.78 -16.02
N LYS A 229 -33.84 40.28 -14.77
CA LYS A 229 -33.44 38.90 -14.44
C LYS A 229 -34.52 37.85 -14.76
N ALA A 230 -35.80 38.19 -14.65
CA ALA A 230 -36.89 37.30 -15.10
C ALA A 230 -37.00 37.24 -16.64
N ARG A 231 -36.69 38.33 -17.36
CA ARG A 231 -36.60 38.35 -18.84
C ARG A 231 -35.37 37.62 -19.42
N ALA A 232 -34.36 37.29 -18.60
CA ALA A 232 -33.17 36.58 -19.06
C ALA A 232 -33.40 35.08 -19.33
N ILE A 233 -34.54 34.52 -18.88
CA ILE A 233 -34.82 33.08 -18.97
C ILE A 233 -35.49 32.70 -20.31
N VAL A 234 -36.05 33.67 -21.05
CA VAL A 234 -36.64 33.43 -22.38
C VAL A 234 -35.60 33.50 -23.52
N ASN A 235 -34.35 33.91 -23.24
CA ASN A 235 -33.34 34.22 -24.26
C ASN A 235 -32.00 33.48 -24.13
N LYS A 236 -31.91 32.35 -23.41
CA LYS A 236 -30.74 31.48 -23.59
C LYS A 236 -30.92 30.73 -24.92
N SER A 237 -30.09 31.08 -25.90
CA SER A 237 -29.92 30.30 -27.14
C SER A 237 -29.81 28.81 -26.81
N SER A 238 -30.40 27.95 -27.65
CA SER A 238 -30.26 26.49 -27.56
C SER A 238 -28.81 26.06 -27.39
N ILE A 239 -27.89 26.81 -28.02
CA ILE A 239 -26.43 26.66 -27.93
C ILE A 239 -25.94 26.77 -26.48
N HIS A 240 -26.35 27.81 -25.73
CA HIS A 240 -25.91 28.01 -24.35
C HIS A 240 -26.37 26.91 -23.40
N VAL A 241 -27.50 26.26 -23.71
CA VAL A 241 -28.02 25.15 -22.91
C VAL A 241 -27.27 23.86 -23.23
N ALA A 242 -26.95 23.65 -24.49
CA ALA A 242 -26.12 22.54 -24.93
C ALA A 242 -24.70 22.63 -24.33
N ASP A 243 -24.10 23.82 -24.30
CA ASP A 243 -22.82 24.08 -23.62
C ASP A 243 -22.89 23.79 -22.11
N ALA A 244 -23.97 24.21 -21.45
CA ALA A 244 -24.15 23.99 -20.03
C ALA A 244 -24.36 22.50 -19.69
N PHE A 245 -25.02 21.74 -20.57
CA PHE A 245 -25.18 20.28 -20.46
C PHE A 245 -23.82 19.56 -20.55
N GLU A 246 -23.01 19.90 -21.56
CA GLU A 246 -21.65 19.37 -21.70
C GLU A 246 -20.81 19.66 -20.45
N HIS A 247 -20.80 20.92 -19.99
CA HIS A 247 -20.03 21.33 -18.83
C HIS A 247 -20.46 20.58 -17.55
N TYR A 248 -21.76 20.40 -17.36
CA TYR A 248 -22.31 19.67 -16.23
C TYR A 248 -21.84 18.21 -16.21
N ILE A 249 -21.91 17.48 -17.32
CA ILE A 249 -21.46 16.08 -17.37
C ILE A 249 -19.96 15.98 -17.08
N LEU A 250 -19.16 16.85 -17.69
CA LEU A 250 -17.72 16.89 -17.46
C LEU A 250 -17.38 17.17 -15.97
N GLU A 251 -18.12 18.05 -15.31
CA GLU A 251 -17.93 18.32 -13.89
C GLU A 251 -18.32 17.12 -13.01
N GLN A 252 -19.37 16.38 -13.37
CA GLN A 252 -19.73 15.14 -12.68
C GLN A 252 -18.64 14.07 -12.86
N LEU A 253 -18.08 13.90 -14.06
CA LEU A 253 -16.95 12.98 -14.27
C LEU A 253 -15.73 13.36 -13.42
N ARG A 254 -15.53 14.65 -13.16
CA ARG A 254 -14.42 15.17 -12.36
C ARG A 254 -14.60 14.95 -10.86
N THR A 255 -15.82 15.07 -10.36
CA THR A 255 -16.13 15.14 -8.92
C THR A 255 -16.77 13.86 -8.37
N ASN A 256 -17.26 12.98 -9.24
CA ASN A 256 -17.92 11.76 -8.84
C ASN A 256 -16.95 10.73 -8.26
N ARG A 257 -17.33 10.14 -7.13
CA ARG A 257 -16.53 9.18 -6.38
C ARG A 257 -16.37 7.85 -7.11
N ASP A 258 -17.42 7.33 -7.74
CA ASP A 258 -17.37 6.04 -8.45
C ASP A 258 -16.41 6.12 -9.64
N VAL A 259 -16.39 7.26 -10.35
CA VAL A 259 -15.38 7.52 -11.41
C VAL A 259 -13.97 7.58 -10.81
N ALA A 260 -13.81 8.20 -9.64
CA ALA A 260 -12.52 8.27 -8.97
C ALA A 260 -12.01 6.89 -8.52
N ASP A 261 -12.89 6.06 -7.96
CA ASP A 261 -12.60 4.70 -7.50
C ASP A 261 -12.26 3.79 -8.70
N LEU A 262 -12.98 3.95 -9.82
CA LEU A 262 -12.68 3.23 -11.06
C LEU A 262 -11.30 3.61 -11.63
N VAL A 263 -10.98 4.92 -11.69
CA VAL A 263 -9.64 5.39 -12.07
C VAL A 263 -8.58 4.79 -11.13
N GLU A 264 -8.83 4.77 -9.81
CA GLU A 264 -7.87 4.21 -8.86
C GLU A 264 -7.67 2.70 -9.06
N SER A 265 -8.70 1.95 -9.45
CA SER A 265 -8.58 0.54 -9.85
C SER A 265 -7.62 0.34 -11.03
N TYR A 266 -7.66 1.22 -12.06
CA TYR A 266 -6.70 1.18 -13.17
C TYR A 266 -5.27 1.49 -12.69
N ILE A 267 -5.11 2.51 -11.85
CA ILE A 267 -3.79 2.95 -11.37
C ILE A 267 -3.17 1.94 -10.38
N SER A 268 -3.98 1.26 -9.58
CA SER A 268 -3.51 0.26 -8.61
C SER A 268 -2.80 -0.91 -9.29
N GLN A 269 -3.29 -1.37 -10.43
CA GLN A 269 -2.65 -2.43 -11.21
C GLN A 269 -1.31 -1.99 -11.81
N VAL A 270 -1.22 -0.73 -12.26
CA VAL A 270 0.04 -0.14 -12.72
C VAL A 270 1.03 -0.05 -11.57
N LYS A 271 0.57 0.42 -10.40
CA LYS A 271 1.35 0.47 -9.18
C LYS A 271 1.92 -0.92 -8.85
N GLU A 272 1.07 -1.95 -8.77
CA GLU A 272 1.50 -3.32 -8.48
C GLU A 272 2.53 -3.86 -9.49
N ALA A 273 2.33 -3.59 -10.78
CA ALA A 273 3.22 -4.09 -11.82
C ALA A 273 4.58 -3.37 -11.87
N MET A 274 4.59 -2.07 -11.57
CA MET A 274 5.74 -1.18 -11.68
C MET A 274 6.43 -0.88 -10.35
N LEU A 275 5.93 -1.44 -9.24
CA LEU A 275 6.61 -1.42 -7.95
C LEU A 275 8.10 -1.74 -8.17
N PRO A 276 9.02 -0.99 -7.54
CA PRO A 276 10.44 -1.23 -7.71
C PRO A 276 10.78 -2.71 -7.56
N THR A 277 11.73 -3.24 -8.34
CA THR A 277 12.12 -4.66 -8.29
C THR A 277 12.55 -5.10 -6.88
N ARG A 278 12.78 -4.16 -5.95
CA ARG A 278 12.97 -4.45 -4.52
C ARG A 278 11.68 -4.68 -3.73
N ALA A 279 10.56 -4.08 -4.13
CA ALA A 279 9.20 -4.36 -3.67
C ALA A 279 8.56 -5.57 -4.39
N ARG A 280 9.25 -6.19 -5.37
CA ARG A 280 8.93 -7.56 -5.83
C ARG A 280 9.40 -8.59 -4.79
N GLN A 281 8.51 -8.89 -3.85
CA GLN A 281 8.23 -10.24 -3.32
C GLN A 281 9.44 -11.15 -3.09
N SER A 282 10.27 -10.80 -2.10
CA SER A 282 11.33 -11.66 -1.59
C SER A 282 11.08 -12.03 -0.13
N VAL A 283 11.36 -13.26 0.25
CA VAL A 283 11.34 -13.67 1.65
C VAL A 283 12.58 -13.12 2.34
N ASN A 284 12.41 -12.32 3.39
CA ASN A 284 13.55 -11.80 4.14
C ASN A 284 13.99 -12.83 5.18
N VAL A 285 15.21 -13.35 5.01
CA VAL A 285 15.79 -14.41 5.85
C VAL A 285 17.00 -13.85 6.57
N ALA A 286 16.95 -13.79 7.90
CA ALA A 286 18.08 -13.38 8.73
C ALA A 286 18.97 -14.58 9.07
N ILE A 287 20.29 -14.44 8.91
CA ILE A 287 21.27 -15.45 9.35
C ILE A 287 22.06 -14.92 10.53
N LEU A 288 21.90 -15.60 11.67
CA LEU A 288 22.36 -15.16 13.00
C LEU A 288 23.24 -16.22 13.66
N GLY A 289 23.98 -15.84 14.71
CA GLY A 289 24.81 -16.75 15.50
C GLY A 289 26.21 -16.19 15.79
N GLN A 290 26.94 -16.90 16.66
CA GLN A 290 28.24 -16.42 17.15
C GLN A 290 29.32 -16.37 16.06
N THR A 291 30.41 -15.65 16.32
CA THR A 291 31.57 -15.66 15.43
C THR A 291 32.20 -17.06 15.36
N GLY A 292 32.58 -17.50 14.17
CA GLY A 292 33.24 -18.81 13.97
C GLY A 292 32.32 -20.04 13.95
N VAL A 293 31.01 -19.89 14.20
CA VAL A 293 30.07 -21.03 14.16
C VAL A 293 29.88 -21.60 12.76
N GLY A 294 30.06 -20.80 11.71
CA GLY A 294 29.93 -21.24 10.31
C GLY A 294 28.91 -20.47 9.48
N LYS A 295 28.38 -19.32 9.94
CA LYS A 295 27.42 -18.48 9.18
C LYS A 295 27.86 -18.19 7.74
N SER A 296 29.09 -17.71 7.54
CA SER A 296 29.62 -17.38 6.21
C SER A 296 29.73 -18.62 5.30
N SER A 297 30.11 -19.77 5.86
CA SER A 297 30.12 -21.04 5.14
C SER A 297 28.71 -21.50 4.78
N LEU A 298 27.74 -21.31 5.68
CA LEU A 298 26.33 -21.59 5.43
C LEU A 298 25.78 -20.71 4.31
N ILE A 299 26.04 -19.40 4.34
CA ILE A 299 25.66 -18.47 3.26
C ILE A 299 26.21 -18.96 1.92
N ASN A 300 27.50 -19.26 1.85
CA ASN A 300 28.10 -19.72 0.59
C ASN A 300 27.48 -21.04 0.09
N TYR A 301 27.12 -21.93 1.01
CA TYR A 301 26.45 -23.19 0.70
C TYR A 301 25.02 -22.97 0.20
N LEU A 302 24.21 -22.19 0.92
CA LEU A 302 22.81 -21.92 0.58
C LEU A 302 22.65 -21.26 -0.79
N PHE A 303 23.57 -20.36 -1.15
CA PHE A 303 23.47 -19.58 -2.40
C PHE A 303 24.43 -20.05 -3.50
N HIS A 304 25.08 -21.21 -3.32
CA HIS A 304 26.00 -21.82 -4.29
C HIS A 304 27.07 -20.87 -4.85
N ALA A 305 27.56 -19.93 -4.05
CA ALA A 305 28.50 -18.90 -4.49
C ALA A 305 29.45 -18.48 -3.36
N PRO A 306 30.72 -18.14 -3.63
CA PRO A 306 31.68 -17.66 -2.63
C PRO A 306 31.41 -16.19 -2.27
N LYS A 307 30.21 -15.91 -1.73
CA LYS A 307 29.69 -14.58 -1.42
C LYS A 307 30.31 -13.94 -0.19
N ARG A 308 30.80 -14.77 0.74
CA ARG A 308 31.45 -14.34 1.98
C ARG A 308 32.82 -15.00 2.08
N ALA A 309 33.83 -14.24 2.47
CA ALA A 309 35.14 -14.81 2.75
C ALA A 309 35.04 -15.77 3.96
N THR A 310 35.57 -16.97 3.80
CA THR A 310 35.62 -18.00 4.85
C THR A 310 37.07 -18.28 5.23
N GLY A 311 37.40 -18.22 6.52
CA GLY A 311 38.77 -18.49 7.00
C GLY A 311 38.91 -18.34 8.52
N ALA A 312 40.02 -18.84 9.07
CA ALA A 312 40.39 -18.63 10.46
C ALA A 312 41.04 -17.24 10.62
N GLY A 313 40.54 -16.40 11.54
CA GLY A 313 41.03 -15.03 11.72
C GLY A 313 40.00 -14.09 12.36
N LYS A 314 40.24 -12.77 12.27
CA LYS A 314 39.28 -11.75 12.71
C LYS A 314 37.96 -11.88 11.94
N PRO A 315 36.81 -11.60 12.58
CA PRO A 315 35.53 -11.59 11.90
C PRO A 315 35.58 -10.67 10.67
N VAL A 316 35.08 -11.18 9.55
CA VAL A 316 35.20 -10.52 8.24
C VAL A 316 34.00 -9.63 7.94
N THR A 317 32.88 -9.83 8.64
CA THR A 317 31.68 -8.99 8.51
C THR A 317 31.82 -7.74 9.38
N GLU A 318 31.61 -6.57 8.78
CA GLU A 318 31.53 -5.29 9.50
C GLU A 318 30.41 -5.31 10.54
N GLN A 319 30.46 -4.46 11.56
CA GLN A 319 29.40 -4.41 12.59
C GLN A 319 28.07 -3.97 11.96
N GLY A 320 27.02 -4.77 12.12
CA GLY A 320 25.66 -4.44 11.66
C GLY A 320 24.89 -5.61 11.04
N PHE A 321 23.77 -5.27 10.40
CA PHE A 321 22.90 -6.17 9.64
C PHE A 321 22.86 -5.70 8.19
N PHE A 322 23.32 -6.54 7.26
CA PHE A 322 23.49 -6.18 5.86
C PHE A 322 22.53 -6.96 4.99
N GLU A 323 21.85 -6.26 4.09
CA GLU A 323 20.88 -6.85 3.19
C GLU A 323 21.46 -7.07 1.79
N GLU A 324 21.25 -8.29 1.27
CA GLU A 324 21.59 -8.65 -0.10
C GLU A 324 20.44 -9.46 -0.72
N LYS A 325 19.98 -9.04 -1.90
CA LYS A 325 18.96 -9.79 -2.65
C LYS A 325 19.61 -10.94 -3.42
N LEU A 326 19.11 -12.14 -3.19
CA LEU A 326 19.64 -13.40 -3.70
C LEU A 326 18.50 -14.34 -4.12
N VAL A 327 18.87 -15.47 -4.70
CA VAL A 327 17.94 -16.56 -5.04
C VAL A 327 18.40 -17.83 -4.34
N LEU A 328 17.59 -18.35 -3.42
CA LEU A 328 17.84 -19.58 -2.67
C LEU A 328 17.02 -20.72 -3.26
N ASN A 329 17.66 -21.66 -3.96
CA ASN A 329 16.98 -22.81 -4.58
C ASN A 329 15.71 -22.39 -5.37
N GLY A 330 15.83 -21.31 -6.16
CA GLY A 330 14.73 -20.72 -6.92
C GLY A 330 13.89 -19.68 -6.16
N ILE A 331 13.92 -19.64 -4.83
CA ILE A 331 13.15 -18.70 -4.03
C ILE A 331 13.84 -17.32 -4.01
N PRO A 332 13.16 -16.22 -4.41
CA PRO A 332 13.69 -14.88 -4.20
C PRO A 332 13.81 -14.56 -2.70
N VAL A 333 15.02 -14.29 -2.23
CA VAL A 333 15.33 -14.05 -0.81
C VAL A 333 16.04 -12.72 -0.63
N SER A 334 15.63 -11.93 0.36
CA SER A 334 16.48 -10.86 0.91
C SER A 334 17.26 -11.44 2.08
N LEU A 335 18.54 -11.74 1.86
CA LEU A 335 19.41 -12.24 2.91
C LEU A 335 19.80 -11.08 3.82
N ILE A 336 19.49 -11.21 5.11
CA ILE A 336 19.98 -10.31 6.15
C ILE A 336 21.14 -11.02 6.86
N ASP A 337 22.37 -10.64 6.54
CA ASP A 337 23.58 -11.16 7.15
C ASP A 337 23.96 -10.32 8.37
N SER A 338 24.05 -10.95 9.53
CA SER A 338 24.50 -10.30 10.76
C SER A 338 25.98 -10.48 10.97
N TRP A 339 26.62 -9.45 11.49
CA TRP A 339 27.93 -9.62 12.11
C TRP A 339 27.86 -10.63 13.26
N GLY A 340 28.91 -11.42 13.42
CA GLY A 340 28.94 -12.46 14.42
C GLY A 340 29.08 -11.91 15.84
N ILE A 341 28.38 -12.54 16.78
CA ILE A 341 28.53 -12.22 18.20
C ILE A 341 29.96 -12.59 18.63
N GLU A 342 30.73 -11.60 19.05
CA GLU A 342 32.08 -11.73 19.59
C GLU A 342 32.08 -11.65 21.11
N GLN A 343 32.98 -12.37 21.77
CA GLN A 343 33.15 -12.29 23.22
C GLN A 343 33.40 -10.83 23.67
N GLY A 344 32.63 -10.40 24.68
CA GLY A 344 32.74 -9.05 25.25
C GLY A 344 32.03 -7.96 24.45
N LYS A 345 31.35 -8.29 23.34
CA LYS A 345 30.53 -7.34 22.56
C LYS A 345 29.03 -7.63 22.64
N ASP A 346 28.61 -8.53 23.53
CA ASP A 346 27.22 -8.99 23.68
C ASP A 346 26.23 -7.84 23.85
N GLN A 347 26.56 -6.82 24.66
CA GLN A 347 25.68 -5.68 24.89
C GLN A 347 25.48 -4.82 23.64
N VAL A 348 26.56 -4.60 22.89
CA VAL A 348 26.51 -3.82 21.64
C VAL A 348 25.71 -4.58 20.59
N TRP A 349 25.99 -5.87 20.43
CA TRP A 349 25.25 -6.73 19.50
C TRP A 349 23.75 -6.78 19.86
N LEU A 350 23.41 -6.92 21.15
CA LEU A 350 22.01 -6.92 21.59
C LEU A 350 21.32 -5.57 21.35
N ALA A 351 22.02 -4.44 21.51
CA ALA A 351 21.46 -3.13 21.20
C ALA A 351 21.15 -2.99 19.70
N ASP A 352 22.11 -3.35 18.85
CA ASP A 352 21.95 -3.34 17.39
C ASP A 352 20.81 -4.28 16.97
N PHE A 353 20.75 -5.48 17.57
CA PHE A 353 19.73 -6.48 17.27
C PHE A 353 18.33 -6.06 17.73
N ASN A 354 18.21 -5.44 18.90
CA ASN A 354 16.93 -4.90 19.37
C ASN A 354 16.42 -3.81 18.42
N HIS A 355 17.28 -2.88 18.03
CA HIS A 355 16.93 -1.83 17.08
C HIS A 355 16.50 -2.42 15.72
N PHE A 356 17.25 -3.42 15.24
CA PHE A 356 16.91 -4.18 14.04
C PHE A 356 15.54 -4.85 14.14
N LEU A 357 15.21 -5.52 15.25
CA LEU A 357 13.89 -6.16 15.43
C LEU A 357 12.74 -5.15 15.56
N GLU A 358 12.96 -4.01 16.21
CA GLU A 358 11.94 -2.98 16.40
C GLU A 358 11.52 -2.34 15.08
N THR A 359 12.48 -2.06 14.19
CA THR A 359 12.23 -1.48 12.87
C THR A 359 11.57 -2.45 11.89
N ARG A 360 11.60 -3.76 12.17
CA ARG A 360 11.15 -4.85 11.28
C ARG A 360 9.96 -5.66 11.84
N GLY A 361 9.30 -5.14 12.88
CA GLY A 361 8.16 -5.76 13.54
C GLY A 361 6.84 -5.60 12.77
N TYR A 362 5.72 -6.01 13.37
CA TYR A 362 4.39 -5.99 12.73
C TYR A 362 3.91 -4.58 12.30
N LYS A 363 4.51 -3.51 12.85
CA LYS A 363 4.21 -2.12 12.50
C LYS A 363 4.75 -1.73 11.12
N ALA A 364 5.87 -2.30 10.72
CA ALA A 364 6.51 -2.14 9.41
C ALA A 364 5.70 -2.88 8.32
N ALA A 365 5.90 -2.52 7.05
CA ALA A 365 5.25 -3.23 5.94
C ALA A 365 5.64 -4.71 5.94
N VAL A 366 4.75 -5.60 5.48
CA VAL A 366 5.05 -7.06 5.46
C VAL A 366 6.34 -7.34 4.71
N ALA A 367 6.57 -6.65 3.58
CA ALA A 367 7.78 -6.76 2.78
C ALA A 367 9.08 -6.37 3.51
N GLU A 368 8.99 -5.63 4.62
CA GLU A 368 10.15 -5.20 5.41
C GLU A 368 10.43 -6.16 6.58
N TRP A 369 9.49 -7.03 6.94
CA TRP A 369 9.62 -7.90 8.10
C TRP A 369 10.83 -8.82 8.02
N VAL A 370 11.40 -9.18 9.17
CA VAL A 370 12.16 -10.43 9.25
C VAL A 370 11.14 -11.56 9.20
N HIS A 371 11.07 -12.28 8.09
CA HIS A 371 10.07 -13.34 7.93
C HIS A 371 10.53 -14.59 8.68
N ILE A 372 11.80 -14.97 8.51
CA ILE A 372 12.40 -16.18 9.06
C ILE A 372 13.81 -15.86 9.56
N ALA A 373 14.20 -16.48 10.67
CA ALA A 373 15.57 -16.44 11.16
C ALA A 373 16.21 -17.83 11.10
N ILE A 374 17.42 -17.92 10.55
CA ILE A 374 18.28 -19.10 10.65
C ILE A 374 19.35 -18.79 11.70
N TYR A 375 19.25 -19.44 12.86
CA TYR A 375 20.21 -19.26 13.95
C TYR A 375 21.25 -20.37 13.92
N CYS A 376 22.52 -20.03 13.73
CA CYS A 376 23.61 -20.99 13.59
C CYS A 376 24.26 -21.30 14.94
N ILE A 377 24.29 -22.58 15.31
CA ILE A 377 25.04 -23.10 16.47
C ILE A 377 26.01 -24.16 15.95
N SER A 378 27.27 -24.12 16.38
CA SER A 378 28.25 -25.10 15.92
C SER A 378 28.08 -26.42 16.65
N GLY A 379 27.70 -27.50 15.95
CA GLY A 379 27.66 -28.85 16.53
C GLY A 379 29.03 -29.31 17.09
N ALA A 380 30.11 -28.82 16.49
CA ALA A 380 31.48 -29.08 16.95
C ALA A 380 31.83 -28.48 18.33
N SER A 381 31.05 -27.54 18.87
CA SER A 381 31.26 -27.06 20.24
C SER A 381 30.77 -28.07 21.29
N ALA A 382 29.92 -29.03 20.90
CA ALA A 382 29.23 -29.96 21.79
C ALA A 382 28.47 -29.28 22.94
N ARG A 383 28.18 -27.98 22.83
CA ARG A 383 27.45 -27.20 23.84
C ARG A 383 26.69 -26.03 23.21
N VAL A 384 25.46 -25.83 23.70
CA VAL A 384 24.64 -24.64 23.48
C VAL A 384 24.93 -23.61 24.57
N GLN A 385 25.10 -22.34 24.21
CA GLN A 385 25.32 -21.28 25.19
C GLN A 385 24.00 -20.59 25.55
N ASP A 386 23.90 -20.08 26.79
CA ASP A 386 22.72 -19.36 27.27
C ASP A 386 22.42 -18.12 26.41
N PHE A 387 23.46 -17.49 25.86
CA PHE A 387 23.30 -16.37 24.94
C PHE A 387 22.58 -16.77 23.64
N ASP A 388 22.84 -17.98 23.13
CA ASP A 388 22.18 -18.48 21.92
C ASP A 388 20.68 -18.64 22.18
N LEU A 389 20.33 -19.27 23.31
CA LEU A 389 18.94 -19.46 23.73
C LEU A 389 18.24 -18.12 23.93
N LYS A 390 18.92 -17.14 24.55
CA LYS A 390 18.39 -15.79 24.74
C LYS A 390 18.03 -15.12 23.42
N VAL A 391 18.89 -15.19 22.40
CA VAL A 391 18.61 -14.57 21.09
C VAL A 391 17.46 -15.30 20.37
N ILE A 392 17.41 -16.62 20.47
CA ILE A 392 16.30 -17.43 19.94
C ILE A 392 14.98 -17.02 20.59
N ASP A 393 14.94 -16.86 21.92
CA ASP A 393 13.74 -16.43 22.63
C ASP A 393 13.32 -15.00 22.24
N MET A 394 14.25 -14.08 22.07
CA MET A 394 13.95 -12.73 21.58
C MET A 394 13.28 -12.72 20.19
N LEU A 395 13.68 -13.63 19.29
CA LEU A 395 13.03 -13.80 17.98
C LEU A 395 11.62 -14.36 18.14
N ARG A 396 11.45 -15.37 18.99
CA ARG A 396 10.16 -16.02 19.27
C ARG A 396 9.17 -15.07 19.91
N GLU A 397 9.61 -14.22 20.84
CA GLU A 397 8.77 -13.16 21.44
C GLU A 397 8.23 -12.18 20.38
N LYS A 398 8.95 -12.02 19.27
CA LYS A 398 8.50 -11.24 18.10
C LYS A 398 7.73 -12.07 17.06
N LYS A 399 7.41 -13.33 17.35
CA LYS A 399 6.75 -14.29 16.46
C LYS A 399 7.52 -14.53 15.15
N ILE A 400 8.84 -14.41 15.21
CA ILE A 400 9.72 -14.76 14.10
C ILE A 400 10.05 -16.24 14.25
N HIS A 401 9.72 -17.03 13.23
CA HIS A 401 10.01 -18.45 13.24
C HIS A 401 11.51 -18.68 13.07
N VAL A 402 12.08 -19.54 13.92
CA VAL A 402 13.51 -19.80 13.99
C VAL A 402 13.82 -21.21 13.51
N ILE A 403 14.73 -21.30 12.55
CA ILE A 403 15.38 -22.55 12.14
C ILE A 403 16.76 -22.56 12.79
N VAL A 404 17.01 -23.48 13.70
CA VAL A 404 18.32 -23.65 14.32
C VAL A 404 19.16 -24.57 13.45
N ALA A 405 20.18 -24.00 12.81
CA ALA A 405 21.14 -24.75 12.00
C ALA A 405 22.32 -25.22 12.87
N LEU A 406 22.40 -26.52 13.15
CA LEU A 406 23.56 -27.14 13.79
C LEU A 406 24.69 -27.30 12.77
N THR A 407 25.52 -26.27 12.63
CA THR A 407 26.60 -26.23 11.64
C THR A 407 27.78 -27.12 12.04
N LYS A 408 28.52 -27.62 11.05
CA LYS A 408 29.65 -28.56 11.26
C LYS A 408 29.23 -29.86 11.94
N ALA A 409 27.98 -30.28 11.75
CA ALA A 409 27.42 -31.47 12.41
C ALA A 409 28.20 -32.75 12.10
N SER A 410 28.85 -32.83 10.92
CA SER A 410 29.65 -33.97 10.49
C SER A 410 30.96 -34.18 11.29
N LEU A 411 31.39 -33.19 12.09
CA LEU A 411 32.59 -33.28 12.91
C LEU A 411 32.36 -33.98 14.26
N VAL A 412 31.11 -34.29 14.59
CA VAL A 412 30.73 -34.92 15.86
C VAL A 412 29.88 -36.16 15.62
N SER A 413 29.73 -36.98 16.66
CA SER A 413 28.92 -38.20 16.57
C SER A 413 27.42 -37.86 16.51
N PRO A 414 26.58 -38.75 15.94
CA PRO A 414 25.13 -38.59 15.97
C PRO A 414 24.55 -38.43 17.38
N GLN A 415 25.17 -39.05 18.39
CA GLN A 415 24.76 -38.91 19.79
C GLN A 415 24.88 -37.47 20.28
N VAL A 416 25.99 -36.78 19.97
CA VAL A 416 26.18 -35.37 20.34
C VAL A 416 25.16 -34.48 19.65
N ILE A 417 24.82 -34.75 18.39
CA ILE A 417 23.76 -34.01 17.68
C ILE A 417 22.40 -34.21 18.35
N ALA A 418 22.07 -35.43 18.78
CA ALA A 418 20.83 -35.73 19.49
C ALA A 418 20.77 -34.98 20.83
N GLU A 419 21.83 -35.01 21.63
CA GLU A 419 21.92 -34.29 22.92
C GLU A 419 21.78 -32.78 22.75
N LEU A 420 22.43 -32.19 21.73
CA LEU A 420 22.28 -30.77 21.40
C LEU A 420 20.86 -30.43 20.98
N THR A 421 20.23 -31.29 20.18
CA THR A 421 18.84 -31.11 19.73
C THR A 421 17.88 -31.14 20.92
N GLU A 422 18.03 -32.13 21.81
CA GLU A 422 17.24 -32.25 23.04
C GLU A 422 17.40 -31.01 23.93
N THR A 423 18.63 -30.54 24.12
CA THR A 423 18.89 -29.32 24.91
C THR A 423 18.16 -28.09 24.34
N ILE A 424 18.14 -27.94 23.02
CA ILE A 424 17.48 -26.81 22.36
C ILE A 424 15.96 -26.98 22.46
N HIS A 425 15.45 -28.19 22.25
CA HIS A 425 14.03 -28.49 22.37
C HIS A 425 13.51 -28.28 23.79
N ASP A 426 14.23 -28.71 24.82
CA ASP A 426 13.88 -28.48 26.23
C ASP A 426 13.81 -26.99 26.56
N ALA A 427 14.81 -26.23 26.11
CA ALA A 427 14.87 -24.79 26.35
C ALA A 427 13.77 -24.02 25.59
N THR A 428 13.45 -24.45 24.37
CA THR A 428 12.49 -23.77 23.49
C THR A 428 11.08 -24.34 23.57
N ARG A 429 10.86 -25.44 24.30
CA ARG A 429 9.61 -26.21 24.35
C ARG A 429 9.18 -26.80 23.01
N GLU A 430 10.14 -27.30 22.23
CA GLU A 430 9.95 -27.89 20.90
C GLU A 430 9.39 -26.93 19.81
N ASP A 431 9.30 -25.63 20.09
CA ASP A 431 8.75 -24.63 19.16
C ASP A 431 9.71 -24.22 18.02
N VAL A 432 10.92 -24.77 17.96
CA VAL A 432 11.91 -24.45 16.92
C VAL A 432 12.31 -25.69 16.15
N THR A 433 12.55 -25.51 14.85
CA THR A 433 13.11 -26.59 14.01
C THR A 433 14.62 -26.63 14.18
N VAL A 434 15.18 -27.80 14.51
CA VAL A 434 16.64 -28.03 14.58
C VAL A 434 17.07 -28.87 13.38
N ILE A 435 18.01 -28.35 12.58
CA ILE A 435 18.50 -28.99 11.35
C ILE A 435 20.03 -29.17 11.44
N PRO A 436 20.56 -30.39 11.38
CA PRO A 436 21.99 -30.65 11.22
C PRO A 436 22.49 -30.23 9.83
N VAL A 437 23.54 -29.40 9.79
CA VAL A 437 24.05 -28.83 8.54
C VAL A 437 25.54 -29.08 8.37
N ASN A 438 25.91 -29.53 7.17
CA ASN A 438 27.30 -29.53 6.72
C ASN A 438 27.45 -28.67 5.46
N SER A 439 28.02 -27.48 5.61
CA SER A 439 28.12 -26.50 4.52
C SER A 439 29.34 -26.71 3.60
N VAL A 440 30.32 -27.52 4.01
CA VAL A 440 31.57 -27.71 3.27
C VAL A 440 31.80 -29.21 3.06
N ALA A 441 31.94 -29.62 1.81
CA ALA A 441 32.36 -30.97 1.49
C ALA A 441 33.82 -31.18 1.94
N GLN A 442 34.10 -32.27 2.65
CA GLN A 442 35.44 -32.55 3.17
C GLN A 442 35.83 -34.00 2.90
N LYS A 443 37.08 -34.20 2.46
CA LYS A 443 37.67 -35.53 2.35
C LYS A 443 38.52 -35.79 3.59
N LEU A 444 38.12 -36.76 4.40
CA LEU A 444 38.84 -37.16 5.59
C LEU A 444 40.14 -37.89 5.21
N MET A 445 41.10 -37.93 6.15
CA MET A 445 42.35 -38.70 5.99
C MET A 445 42.09 -40.20 5.78
N THR A 446 40.93 -40.69 6.21
CA THR A 446 40.45 -42.06 5.99
C THR A 446 39.98 -42.33 4.55
N GLY A 447 39.96 -41.31 3.68
CA GLY A 447 39.46 -41.40 2.31
C GLY A 447 37.95 -41.20 2.17
N GLN A 448 37.21 -41.21 3.29
CA GLN A 448 35.77 -40.96 3.32
C GLN A 448 35.47 -39.50 2.93
N VAL A 449 34.45 -39.31 2.09
CA VAL A 449 33.96 -37.98 1.70
C VAL A 449 32.73 -37.68 2.53
N ILE A 450 32.76 -36.54 3.22
CA ILE A 450 31.60 -35.95 3.88
C ILE A 450 30.99 -34.98 2.88
N GLU A 451 29.77 -35.30 2.43
CA GLU A 451 29.00 -34.47 1.51
C GLU A 451 28.36 -33.27 2.23
N GLN A 452 27.94 -32.27 1.44
CA GLN A 452 27.13 -31.18 1.96
C GLN A 452 25.70 -31.65 2.25
N GLN A 453 25.10 -31.17 3.34
CA GLN A 453 23.74 -31.56 3.76
C GLN A 453 22.99 -30.40 4.43
N GLY A 454 21.65 -30.45 4.40
CA GLY A 454 20.75 -29.54 5.11
C GLY A 454 20.07 -28.45 4.24
N LEU A 455 20.49 -28.24 2.99
CA LEU A 455 19.90 -27.23 2.10
C LEU A 455 18.41 -27.48 1.81
N GLU A 456 18.06 -28.71 1.45
CA GLU A 456 16.67 -29.07 1.09
C GLU A 456 15.73 -28.92 2.29
N GLU A 457 16.15 -29.40 3.47
CA GLU A 457 15.40 -29.27 4.72
C GLU A 457 15.21 -27.80 5.12
N ILE A 458 16.27 -26.98 5.10
CA ILE A 458 16.16 -25.54 5.37
C ILE A 458 15.17 -24.87 4.40
N THR A 459 15.27 -25.17 3.11
CA THR A 459 14.41 -24.59 2.07
C THR A 459 12.93 -24.99 2.28
N ALA A 460 12.68 -26.25 2.64
CA ALA A 460 11.33 -26.74 2.94
C ALA A 460 10.73 -26.04 4.16
N HIS A 461 11.50 -25.92 5.25
CA HIS A 461 11.05 -25.22 6.45
C HIS A 461 10.87 -23.72 6.24
N ILE A 462 11.66 -23.07 5.36
CA ILE A 462 11.44 -21.67 5.00
C ILE A 462 10.01 -21.45 4.47
N ARG A 463 9.49 -22.36 3.65
CA ARG A 463 8.15 -22.24 3.07
C ARG A 463 7.04 -22.42 4.11
N VAL A 464 7.12 -23.48 4.90
CA VAL A 464 6.13 -23.80 5.95
C VAL A 464 6.08 -22.67 6.98
N ASN A 465 7.26 -22.29 7.48
CA ASN A 465 7.38 -21.27 8.52
C ASN A 465 6.93 -19.88 8.03
N TYR A 466 7.01 -19.60 6.72
CA TYR A 466 6.48 -18.35 6.17
C TYR A 466 4.97 -18.24 6.37
N LEU A 467 4.21 -19.28 6.04
CA LEU A 467 2.76 -19.28 6.16
C LEU A 467 2.31 -19.26 7.63
N GLU A 468 3.00 -20.01 8.49
CA GLU A 468 2.77 -19.98 9.94
C GLU A 468 3.02 -18.59 10.53
N MET A 469 4.13 -17.95 10.15
CA MET A 469 4.44 -16.58 10.54
C MET A 469 3.33 -15.60 10.13
N LEU A 470 2.77 -15.73 8.91
CA LEU A 470 1.63 -14.90 8.49
C LEU A 470 0.40 -15.10 9.38
N ASN A 471 0.08 -16.35 9.75
CA ASN A 471 -1.05 -16.66 10.63
C ASN A 471 -0.91 -16.04 12.03
N GLU A 472 0.33 -15.77 12.48
CA GLU A 472 0.60 -15.22 13.80
C GLU A 472 0.78 -13.70 13.82
N ARG A 473 1.43 -13.13 12.79
CA ARG A 473 1.84 -11.72 12.75
C ARG A 473 0.94 -10.83 11.91
N LEU A 474 0.35 -11.35 10.83
CA LEU A 474 -0.54 -10.56 9.98
C LEU A 474 -1.78 -10.06 10.73
N PRO A 475 -2.42 -10.85 11.61
CA PRO A 475 -3.50 -10.34 12.45
C PRO A 475 -3.10 -9.16 13.34
N GLU A 476 -1.89 -9.18 13.92
CA GLU A 476 -1.40 -8.06 14.75
C GLU A 476 -1.22 -6.79 13.92
N ARG A 477 -0.71 -6.93 12.70
CA ARG A 477 -0.56 -5.83 11.76
C ARG A 477 -1.90 -5.25 11.34
N ILE A 478 -2.87 -6.09 10.99
CA ILE A 478 -4.23 -5.65 10.65
C ILE A 478 -4.83 -4.89 11.82
N PHE A 479 -4.71 -5.43 13.04
CA PHE A 479 -5.17 -4.77 14.25
C PHE A 479 -4.47 -3.42 14.48
N TYR A 480 -3.15 -3.34 14.27
CA TYR A 480 -2.39 -2.10 14.37
C TYR A 480 -2.85 -1.04 13.37
N LEU A 481 -2.98 -1.41 12.09
CA LEU A 481 -3.40 -0.49 11.04
C LEU A 481 -4.86 -0.03 11.22
N ALA A 482 -5.74 -0.93 11.67
CA ALA A 482 -7.10 -0.62 12.07
C ALA A 482 -7.15 0.47 13.14
N ASN A 483 -6.41 0.28 14.25
CA ASN A 483 -6.31 1.30 15.30
C ASN A 483 -5.69 2.60 14.79
N ARG A 484 -4.64 2.53 13.95
CA ARG A 484 -4.01 3.72 13.36
C ARG A 484 -4.98 4.53 12.50
N LYS A 485 -5.83 3.87 11.71
CA LYS A 485 -6.84 4.52 10.87
C LYS A 485 -7.89 5.25 11.72
N VAL A 486 -8.34 4.61 12.79
CA VAL A 486 -9.29 5.18 13.75
C VAL A 486 -8.68 6.38 14.49
N ALA A 487 -7.51 6.19 15.11
CA ALA A 487 -6.86 7.18 15.96
C ALA A 487 -6.25 8.35 15.17
N GLY A 488 -5.88 8.13 13.91
CA GLY A 488 -5.31 9.14 13.02
C GLY A 488 -6.36 9.78 12.11
N GLU A 489 -6.62 9.13 10.97
CA GLU A 489 -7.43 9.68 9.89
C GLU A 489 -8.86 10.03 10.34
N TYR A 490 -9.54 9.10 11.01
CA TYR A 490 -10.97 9.26 11.32
C TYR A 490 -11.18 10.23 12.46
N ARG A 491 -10.38 10.11 13.52
CA ARG A 491 -10.37 11.07 14.61
C ARG A 491 -10.14 12.49 14.09
N ARG A 492 -9.07 12.74 13.32
CA ARG A 492 -8.75 14.08 12.79
C ARG A 492 -9.94 14.70 12.04
N ARG A 493 -10.56 13.93 11.14
CA ARG A 493 -11.73 14.41 10.35
C ARG A 493 -12.94 14.77 11.23
N ILE A 494 -13.15 14.04 12.32
CA ILE A 494 -14.21 14.35 13.29
C ILE A 494 -13.85 15.60 14.08
N GLU A 495 -12.61 15.74 14.53
CA GLU A 495 -12.14 16.91 15.29
C GLU A 495 -12.18 18.21 14.45
N GLU A 496 -11.95 18.10 13.13
CA GLU A 496 -12.01 19.21 12.16
C GLU A 496 -13.44 19.57 11.71
N SER A 497 -14.47 18.88 12.21
CA SER A 497 -15.85 19.11 11.77
C SER A 497 -16.36 20.52 12.15
N PRO A 498 -17.15 21.19 11.28
CA PRO A 498 -17.57 22.58 11.48
C PRO A 498 -18.45 22.81 12.71
N SER A 499 -19.16 21.76 13.14
CA SER A 499 -20.09 21.82 14.27
C SER A 499 -20.14 20.47 14.99
N SER A 500 -20.52 20.50 16.27
CA SER A 500 -20.76 19.29 17.06
C SER A 500 -21.74 18.32 16.39
N LYS A 501 -22.79 18.86 15.75
CA LYS A 501 -23.80 18.07 15.05
C LYS A 501 -23.21 17.33 13.85
N GLU A 502 -22.37 17.99 13.06
CA GLU A 502 -21.67 17.38 11.93
C GLU A 502 -20.61 16.38 12.38
N ALA A 503 -19.88 16.68 13.47
CA ALA A 503 -18.92 15.77 14.07
C ALA A 503 -19.57 14.44 14.49
N VAL A 504 -20.76 14.51 15.12
CA VAL A 504 -21.54 13.32 15.51
C VAL A 504 -21.99 12.53 14.29
N ALA A 505 -22.54 13.20 13.29
CA ALA A 505 -23.01 12.55 12.06
C ALA A 505 -21.87 11.85 11.32
N LEU A 506 -20.72 12.53 11.21
CA LEU A 506 -19.53 11.98 10.58
C LEU A 506 -18.95 10.81 11.38
N ALA A 507 -18.90 10.90 12.72
CA ALA A 507 -18.44 9.80 13.57
C ALA A 507 -19.31 8.54 13.39
N LYS A 508 -20.64 8.69 13.31
CA LYS A 508 -21.56 7.58 13.02
C LYS A 508 -21.27 6.97 11.64
N GLN A 509 -21.21 7.80 10.60
CA GLN A 509 -20.94 7.36 9.23
C GLN A 509 -19.60 6.63 9.11
N LEU A 510 -18.54 7.16 9.74
CA LEU A 510 -17.22 6.53 9.71
C LEU A 510 -17.18 5.22 10.49
N SER A 511 -17.94 5.09 11.58
CA SER A 511 -18.09 3.83 12.32
C SER A 511 -18.75 2.76 11.43
N GLU A 512 -19.88 3.10 10.79
CA GLU A 512 -20.60 2.19 9.86
C GLU A 512 -19.69 1.71 8.73
N ARG A 513 -19.01 2.67 8.08
CA ARG A 513 -18.10 2.39 6.98
C ARG A 513 -16.90 1.53 7.41
N PHE A 514 -16.35 1.80 8.60
CA PHE A 514 -15.20 1.05 9.09
C PHE A 514 -15.51 -0.44 9.23
N VAL A 515 -16.65 -0.75 9.85
CA VAL A 515 -17.04 -2.13 10.15
C VAL A 515 -17.58 -2.86 8.92
N SER A 516 -18.31 -2.16 8.05
CA SER A 516 -18.89 -2.77 6.85
C SER A 516 -17.91 -2.94 5.68
N GLN A 517 -16.88 -2.09 5.59
CA GLN A 517 -16.01 -2.01 4.40
C GLN A 517 -14.52 -1.91 4.75
N ASP A 518 -14.10 -0.87 5.49
CA ASP A 518 -12.68 -0.52 5.53
C ASP A 518 -11.81 -1.58 6.23
N LEU A 519 -12.34 -2.27 7.25
CA LEU A 519 -11.62 -3.35 7.93
C LEU A 519 -11.36 -4.54 6.98
N ASN A 520 -12.34 -4.90 6.15
CA ASN A 520 -12.22 -6.00 5.19
C ASN A 520 -11.24 -5.64 4.08
N LEU A 521 -11.39 -4.45 3.49
CA LEU A 521 -10.48 -3.96 2.46
C LEU A 521 -9.04 -3.90 2.96
N LEU A 522 -8.85 -3.50 4.23
CA LEU A 522 -7.54 -3.50 4.86
C LEU A 522 -7.01 -4.94 5.01
N MET A 523 -7.82 -5.88 5.51
CA MET A 523 -7.45 -7.29 5.65
C MET A 523 -7.09 -7.91 4.30
N GLU A 524 -7.95 -7.77 3.29
CA GLU A 524 -7.73 -8.27 1.92
C GLU A 524 -6.45 -7.69 1.32
N ARG A 525 -6.22 -6.39 1.46
CA ARG A 525 -5.00 -5.74 0.94
C ARG A 525 -3.73 -6.29 1.59
N GLU A 526 -3.69 -6.41 2.92
CA GLU A 526 -2.51 -6.89 3.63
C GLU A 526 -2.27 -8.39 3.39
N VAL A 527 -3.34 -9.20 3.34
CA VAL A 527 -3.25 -10.62 2.98
C VAL A 527 -2.78 -10.76 1.54
N HIS A 528 -3.32 -10.00 0.60
CA HIS A 528 -2.88 -10.05 -0.80
C HIS A 528 -1.39 -9.71 -0.93
N ALA A 529 -0.94 -8.62 -0.30
CA ALA A 529 0.47 -8.22 -0.30
C ALA A 529 1.39 -9.33 0.26
N ALA A 530 0.98 -9.98 1.36
CA ALA A 530 1.73 -11.09 1.96
C ALA A 530 1.73 -12.35 1.08
N MET A 531 0.56 -12.73 0.58
CA MET A 531 0.37 -13.96 -0.21
C MET A 531 1.02 -13.90 -1.58
N THR A 532 1.22 -12.70 -2.13
CA THR A 532 1.98 -12.60 -3.39
C THR A 532 3.45 -12.94 -3.18
N THR A 533 4.00 -12.68 -2.00
CA THR A 533 5.36 -13.17 -1.63
C THR A 533 5.35 -14.67 -1.37
N TYR A 534 4.29 -15.21 -0.76
CA TYR A 534 4.15 -16.67 -0.62
C TYR A 534 4.11 -17.38 -1.98
N ALA A 535 3.31 -16.90 -2.94
CA ALA A 535 3.22 -17.46 -4.28
C ALA A 535 4.59 -17.49 -4.99
N SER A 536 5.40 -16.42 -4.86
CA SER A 536 6.74 -16.39 -5.47
C SER A 536 7.70 -17.42 -4.87
N THR A 537 7.43 -17.95 -3.68
CA THR A 537 8.21 -19.05 -3.08
C THR A 537 7.87 -20.43 -3.65
N LEU A 538 6.68 -20.58 -4.26
CA LEU A 538 6.14 -21.83 -4.80
C LEU A 538 6.46 -22.02 -6.30
N ASP A 539 6.43 -20.93 -7.08
CA ASP A 539 6.49 -20.90 -8.56
C ASP A 539 7.74 -21.55 -9.21
N VAL A 540 8.77 -21.92 -8.46
CA VAL A 540 10.09 -22.31 -9.01
C VAL A 540 10.33 -23.83 -9.04
N THR A 541 9.30 -24.65 -8.79
CA THR A 541 9.42 -26.11 -8.91
C THR A 541 9.32 -26.68 -10.34
N ARG A 542 9.07 -25.89 -11.40
CA ARG A 542 9.00 -26.42 -12.79
C ARG A 542 9.46 -25.45 -13.88
N PRO A 543 9.94 -25.95 -15.04
CA PRO A 543 10.22 -25.12 -16.21
C PRO A 543 8.93 -24.53 -16.78
N ALA A 544 9.03 -23.27 -17.21
CA ALA A 544 7.95 -22.42 -17.68
C ALA A 544 6.91 -23.14 -18.56
N ARG A 545 5.66 -23.19 -18.08
CA ARG A 545 4.48 -23.33 -18.93
C ARG A 545 3.53 -22.16 -18.70
N ARG A 546 3.02 -21.64 -19.81
CA ARG A 546 2.04 -20.54 -19.88
C ARG A 546 0.85 -20.82 -18.96
N THR A 547 0.62 -19.94 -18.00
CA THR A 547 -0.55 -19.95 -17.12
C THR A 547 -1.75 -19.32 -17.84
N ASN A 548 -2.83 -20.09 -17.98
CA ASN A 548 -4.17 -19.55 -18.24
C ASN A 548 -4.82 -19.19 -16.89
N ARG A 549 -5.42 -17.99 -16.80
CA ARG A 549 -6.06 -17.43 -15.61
C ARG A 549 -7.36 -18.15 -15.23
N THR A 550 -7.65 -18.24 -13.93
CA THR A 550 -8.97 -18.64 -13.41
C THR A 550 -9.86 -17.43 -13.04
N LYS A 551 -11.18 -17.71 -12.93
CA LYS A 551 -12.28 -16.80 -12.61
C LYS A 551 -12.37 -16.52 -11.11
N HIS A 552 -12.67 -15.27 -10.75
CA HIS A 552 -13.10 -14.89 -9.40
C HIS A 552 -14.37 -15.64 -8.98
N VAL A 553 -14.39 -16.12 -7.74
CA VAL A 553 -15.58 -16.63 -7.06
C VAL A 553 -16.18 -15.48 -6.24
N ASP A 554 -17.41 -15.10 -6.56
CA ASP A 554 -18.23 -14.15 -5.79
C ASP A 554 -18.39 -14.65 -4.35
N ASN A 555 -18.11 -13.79 -3.37
CA ASN A 555 -18.45 -14.05 -1.97
C ASN A 555 -19.51 -13.05 -1.50
N GLU A 556 -20.73 -13.54 -1.32
CA GLU A 556 -21.76 -12.88 -0.50
C GLU A 556 -21.33 -12.92 0.97
N TRP A 557 -20.95 -11.77 1.52
CA TRP A 557 -20.68 -11.60 2.94
C TRP A 557 -21.91 -11.01 3.63
N ARG A 558 -22.44 -11.72 4.63
CA ARG A 558 -23.35 -11.15 5.64
C ARG A 558 -22.74 -11.36 7.01
N ILE A 559 -22.30 -10.26 7.62
CA ILE A 559 -21.80 -10.25 8.99
C ILE A 559 -23.01 -10.22 9.95
N GLU A 560 -23.41 -11.37 10.48
CA GLU A 560 -24.54 -11.50 11.42
C GLU A 560 -24.32 -10.83 12.80
N ALA A 561 -23.13 -10.29 13.08
CA ALA A 561 -22.83 -9.58 14.33
C ALA A 561 -22.64 -8.06 14.18
N LEU A 562 -22.84 -7.50 12.98
CA LEU A 562 -22.67 -6.05 12.74
C LEU A 562 -23.74 -5.24 13.48
N ASP A 563 -24.98 -5.71 13.46
CA ASP A 563 -26.13 -4.99 14.02
C ASP A 563 -26.06 -4.86 15.55
N VAL A 564 -25.50 -5.87 16.23
CA VAL A 564 -25.37 -5.87 17.70
C VAL A 564 -24.23 -4.96 18.17
N ALA A 565 -23.11 -4.93 17.43
CA ALA A 565 -22.03 -4.00 17.73
C ALA A 565 -22.41 -2.55 17.36
N PHE A 566 -23.11 -2.39 16.24
CA PHE A 566 -23.55 -1.10 15.75
C PHE A 566 -24.60 -0.46 16.65
N SER A 567 -25.56 -1.23 17.15
CA SER A 567 -26.55 -0.74 18.13
C SER A 567 -25.91 -0.24 19.42
N LYS A 568 -24.88 -0.92 19.94
CA LYS A 568 -24.13 -0.47 21.12
C LYS A 568 -23.34 0.81 20.87
N LEU A 569 -22.67 0.93 19.71
CA LEU A 569 -21.98 2.15 19.30
C LEU A 569 -22.99 3.30 19.11
N GLU A 570 -24.10 3.05 18.44
CA GLU A 570 -25.17 4.02 18.20
C GLU A 570 -25.82 4.51 19.51
N GLU A 571 -26.06 3.63 20.48
CA GLU A 571 -26.58 3.98 21.81
C GLU A 571 -25.57 4.82 22.61
N ALA A 572 -24.27 4.53 22.50
CA ALA A 572 -23.19 5.35 23.06
C ALA A 572 -23.05 6.72 22.37
N PHE A 573 -23.36 6.84 21.07
CA PHE A 573 -23.41 8.12 20.36
C PHE A 573 -24.63 8.95 20.75
N ARG A 574 -25.81 8.32 20.89
CA ARG A 574 -27.08 8.99 21.25
C ARG A 574 -27.08 9.56 22.66
N SER A 575 -26.47 8.88 23.63
CA SER A 575 -26.57 9.22 25.05
C SER A 575 -25.60 10.31 25.56
N THR A 576 -24.55 10.68 24.82
CA THR A 576 -23.45 11.48 25.43
C THR A 576 -22.95 12.68 24.61
N ILE A 577 -23.29 12.80 23.32
CA ILE A 577 -22.50 13.66 22.40
C ILE A 577 -23.27 14.92 21.93
N LEU A 578 -24.57 15.03 22.24
CA LEU A 578 -25.42 16.14 21.79
C LEU A 578 -25.06 17.55 22.35
N MET A 579 -23.97 17.70 23.11
CA MET A 579 -23.49 19.01 23.62
C MET A 579 -21.96 19.19 23.61
N GLN A 580 -21.19 18.26 23.01
CA GLN A 580 -19.72 18.27 23.10
C GLN A 580 -19.05 18.91 21.88
N ALA A 581 -17.92 19.60 22.07
CA ALA A 581 -17.17 20.20 20.98
C ALA A 581 -16.54 19.11 20.07
N PRO A 582 -16.32 19.34 18.76
CA PRO A 582 -15.78 18.35 17.82
C PRO A 582 -14.52 17.60 18.31
N PRO A 583 -13.54 18.24 18.99
CA PRO A 583 -12.40 17.53 19.59
C PRO A 583 -12.78 16.47 20.63
N GLN A 584 -13.81 16.74 21.44
CA GLN A 584 -14.31 15.78 22.44
C GLN A 584 -15.03 14.61 21.76
N VAL A 585 -15.76 14.88 20.67
CA VAL A 585 -16.41 13.85 19.84
C VAL A 585 -15.36 12.92 19.25
N GLY A 586 -14.27 13.47 18.68
CA GLY A 586 -13.17 12.68 18.11
C GLY A 586 -12.48 11.77 19.12
N ARG A 587 -12.17 12.28 20.33
CA ARG A 587 -11.60 11.47 21.42
C ARG A 587 -12.53 10.35 21.87
N LYS A 588 -13.83 10.64 22.01
CA LYS A 588 -14.81 9.62 22.41
C LYS A 588 -14.98 8.55 21.33
N PHE A 589 -15.07 8.97 20.06
CA PHE A 589 -15.10 8.08 18.91
C PHE A 589 -13.91 7.12 18.90
N GLN A 590 -12.68 7.64 19.05
CA GLN A 590 -11.47 6.81 19.10
C GLN A 590 -11.59 5.76 20.20
N LYS A 591 -11.93 6.16 21.42
CA LYS A 591 -12.02 5.26 22.57
C LYS A 591 -13.05 4.13 22.36
N GLU A 592 -14.22 4.44 21.82
CA GLU A 592 -15.24 3.40 21.55
C GLU A 592 -14.81 2.46 20.41
N MET A 593 -14.14 2.97 19.38
CA MET A 593 -13.64 2.15 18.27
C MET A 593 -12.46 1.26 18.69
N GLU A 594 -11.54 1.76 19.51
CA GLU A 594 -10.46 0.96 20.11
C GLU A 594 -11.01 -0.16 21.00
N ARG A 595 -12.03 0.15 21.78
CA ARG A 595 -12.77 -0.84 22.58
C ARG A 595 -13.45 -1.88 21.69
N TYR A 596 -14.16 -1.45 20.64
CA TYR A 596 -14.79 -2.35 19.67
C TYR A 596 -13.77 -3.30 19.03
N LEU A 597 -12.62 -2.77 18.57
CA LEU A 597 -11.55 -3.58 18.00
C LEU A 597 -11.04 -4.60 19.03
N THR A 598 -10.82 -4.17 20.27
CA THR A 598 -10.33 -5.05 21.35
C THR A 598 -11.33 -6.16 21.68
N GLU A 599 -12.62 -5.83 21.84
CA GLU A 599 -13.69 -6.81 22.09
C GLU A 599 -13.84 -7.82 20.93
N ASN A 600 -13.49 -7.43 19.70
CA ASN A 600 -13.58 -8.27 18.50
C ASN A 600 -12.23 -8.82 18.02
N ARG A 601 -11.16 -8.70 18.81
CA ARG A 601 -9.80 -9.12 18.40
C ARG A 601 -9.73 -10.57 17.93
N ALA A 602 -10.26 -11.50 18.71
CA ALA A 602 -10.23 -12.92 18.37
C ALA A 602 -10.96 -13.23 17.05
N ARG A 603 -12.02 -12.47 16.77
CA ARG A 603 -12.78 -12.59 15.52
C ARG A 603 -11.96 -12.08 14.33
N ILE A 604 -11.33 -10.91 14.46
CA ILE A 604 -10.45 -10.33 13.44
C ILE A 604 -9.28 -11.28 13.14
N GLU A 605 -8.70 -11.88 14.18
CA GLU A 605 -7.63 -12.87 14.06
C GLU A 605 -8.08 -14.11 13.29
N ASN A 606 -9.25 -14.67 13.64
CA ASN A 606 -9.78 -15.85 12.96
C ASN A 606 -10.15 -15.55 11.48
N GLU A 607 -10.78 -14.41 11.21
CA GLU A 607 -11.12 -13.98 9.84
C GLU A 607 -9.86 -13.75 8.99
N THR A 608 -8.81 -13.16 9.57
CA THR A 608 -7.52 -13.01 8.90
C THR A 608 -6.93 -14.38 8.53
N ARG A 609 -6.91 -15.33 9.48
CA ARG A 609 -6.41 -16.70 9.24
C ARG A 609 -7.23 -17.44 8.17
N GLN A 610 -8.55 -17.28 8.16
CA GLN A 610 -9.39 -17.85 7.12
C GLN A 610 -9.10 -17.24 5.74
N THR A 611 -8.84 -15.93 5.69
CA THR A 611 -8.49 -15.25 4.44
C THR A 611 -7.13 -15.73 3.91
N ILE A 612 -6.14 -15.91 4.80
CA ILE A 612 -4.85 -16.54 4.47
C ILE A 612 -5.08 -17.96 3.94
N ALA A 613 -5.86 -18.79 4.64
CA ALA A 613 -6.12 -20.17 4.24
C ALA A 613 -6.82 -20.26 2.88
N ARG A 614 -7.79 -19.39 2.59
CA ARG A 614 -8.45 -19.31 1.27
C ARG A 614 -7.47 -18.89 0.18
N ALA A 615 -6.62 -17.89 0.46
CA ALA A 615 -5.63 -17.43 -0.49
C ALA A 615 -4.57 -18.50 -0.78
N SER A 616 -4.07 -19.20 0.24
CA SER A 616 -3.13 -20.32 0.08
C SER A 616 -3.78 -21.44 -0.72
N ALA A 617 -4.99 -21.86 -0.35
CA ALA A 617 -5.69 -22.93 -1.07
C ALA A 617 -6.05 -22.56 -2.51
N ALA A 618 -6.24 -21.28 -2.82
CA ALA A 618 -6.43 -20.82 -4.19
C ALA A 618 -5.14 -20.96 -5.00
N ILE A 619 -3.99 -20.58 -4.42
CA ILE A 619 -2.67 -20.79 -5.03
C ILE A 619 -2.43 -22.29 -5.24
N ASP A 620 -2.64 -23.13 -4.22
CA ASP A 620 -2.44 -24.59 -4.29
C ASP A 620 -3.41 -25.27 -5.29
N LYS A 621 -4.63 -24.74 -5.49
CA LYS A 621 -5.60 -25.26 -6.48
C LYS A 621 -5.32 -24.81 -7.90
N GLU A 622 -4.69 -23.67 -8.10
CA GLU A 622 -4.18 -23.27 -9.41
C GLU A 622 -2.94 -24.09 -9.82
N GLU A 623 -2.30 -24.79 -8.87
CA GLU A 623 -1.17 -25.71 -9.07
C GLU A 623 -1.56 -27.17 -9.44
N LEU A 624 -2.81 -27.59 -9.16
CA LEU A 624 -3.38 -28.92 -9.47
C LEU A 624 -4.09 -28.94 -10.83
#